data_AF-A0A9R1AM53-F1
#
_entry.id   AF-A0A9R1AM53-F1
#
_cell.length_a   1.000
_cell.length_b   1.000
_cell.length_c   1.000
_cell.angle_alpha   90.00
_cell.angle_beta   90.00
_cell.angle_gamma   90.00
#
_symmetry.space_group_name_H-M   'P 1'
#
loop_
_entity.id
_entity.type
_entity.pdbx_description
1 polymer ?
#
loop_
_entity_poly.entity_id
_entity_poly.type
_entity_poly.pdbx_seq_one_letter_code
_entity_poly.pdbx_strand_id
1 'polypeptide(L)'
;MASELGLPPPAKGPPATFTTISAISDDLLCEIFLLLPSLPSLVRAALACRTFLNAVRSSPAFRRRFRALHPPQLLGFFGEPCRAPVPPFVPLRSRSDPDLAAAVRGSDFFLTRLPEDSGDSTLGWKLHSFHAGYVVLVKDATHQIAAYNPVTQALHLLPRPPEEILFSDSLEAHIVFPEEDQRVFRMVCVQHQSTRQRAPACVAVFSTVTREWQVFPWVETPPPPPHDIIKFYPGTQLNGFVYWKHTSRPYVLVLNTATVQFSRLDLPPFLGQISSTRFRLGQTKDGMLCMVGIDLSDAERGTLHVWLWRADDDGVQKWVLGDTFLLTTFIDATKDDPTVYIEAVIDGFVYLSTKYDEYTDERTGSLLSLCLETAKLSKLFGDSTYVSPAHPYIMAWPPSLVCNKVSLS
;
A
#
# COMPACT_ATOMS: atom_id res chain seq x y z
N MET A 1 -55.65 -29.74 67.01
CA MET A 1 -55.24 -28.39 66.58
C MET A 1 -53.72 -28.38 66.54
N ALA A 2 -53.13 -28.61 65.37
CA ALA A 2 -51.69 -28.48 65.14
C ALA A 2 -51.48 -27.13 64.46
N SER A 3 -50.68 -26.26 65.09
CA SER A 3 -50.36 -24.93 64.58
C SER A 3 -49.14 -25.04 63.66
N GLU A 4 -49.32 -24.84 62.36
CA GLU A 4 -48.22 -24.66 61.42
C GLU A 4 -47.56 -23.29 61.69
N LEU A 5 -46.33 -23.32 62.19
CA LEU A 5 -45.43 -22.16 62.19
C LEU A 5 -44.77 -22.10 60.82
N GLY A 6 -45.19 -21.16 59.98
CA GLY A 6 -44.60 -20.90 58.67
C GLY A 6 -43.13 -20.49 58.78
N LEU A 7 -42.30 -21.02 57.88
CA LEU A 7 -40.88 -20.67 57.73
C LEU A 7 -40.70 -19.19 57.35
N PRO A 8 -39.66 -18.51 57.86
CA PRO A 8 -39.39 -17.12 57.50
C PRO A 8 -38.95 -17.02 56.03
N PRO A 9 -39.24 -15.89 55.36
CA PRO A 9 -38.89 -15.70 53.95
C PRO A 9 -37.37 -15.66 53.78
N PRO A 10 -36.85 -16.11 52.62
CA PRO A 10 -35.42 -16.14 52.37
C PRO A 10 -34.85 -14.72 52.40
N ALA A 11 -33.69 -14.57 53.05
CA ALA A 11 -32.96 -13.30 53.10
C ALA A 11 -32.64 -12.81 51.68
N LYS A 12 -32.98 -11.54 51.39
CA LYS A 12 -32.58 -10.87 50.14
C LYS A 12 -31.06 -10.91 50.04
N GLY A 13 -30.53 -11.66 49.08
CA GLY A 13 -29.10 -11.60 48.73
C GLY A 13 -28.69 -10.18 48.35
N PRO A 14 -27.42 -9.80 48.54
CA PRO A 14 -26.94 -8.47 48.18
C PRO A 14 -27.22 -8.21 46.68
N PRO A 15 -27.60 -6.98 46.30
CA PRO A 15 -27.88 -6.66 44.91
C PRO A 15 -26.62 -6.95 44.08
N ALA A 16 -26.78 -7.70 42.98
CA ALA A 16 -25.71 -7.94 42.04
C ALA A 16 -25.19 -6.58 41.54
N THR A 17 -23.90 -6.31 41.77
CA THR A 17 -23.25 -5.13 41.25
C THR A 17 -23.23 -5.24 39.72
N PHE A 18 -24.09 -4.49 39.04
CA PHE A 18 -24.09 -4.44 37.58
C PHE A 18 -22.79 -3.78 37.12
N THR A 19 -21.82 -4.59 36.70
CA THR A 19 -20.63 -4.10 36.01
C THR A 19 -21.04 -3.67 34.61
N THR A 20 -21.03 -2.36 34.36
CA THR A 20 -21.23 -1.82 33.02
C THR A 20 -19.92 -1.88 32.23
N ILE A 21 -20.00 -1.80 30.90
CA ILE A 21 -18.82 -1.72 30.02
C ILE A 21 -17.87 -0.56 30.42
N SER A 22 -18.40 0.47 31.09
CA SER A 22 -17.66 1.60 31.63
C SER A 22 -16.76 1.25 32.83
N ALA A 23 -16.92 0.07 33.45
CA ALA A 23 -16.07 -0.41 34.53
C ALA A 23 -14.79 -1.13 34.02
N ILE A 24 -14.70 -1.37 32.71
CA ILE A 24 -13.52 -1.97 32.06
C ILE A 24 -12.48 -0.87 31.85
N SER A 25 -11.23 -1.10 32.27
CA SER A 25 -10.13 -0.16 32.03
C SER A 25 -9.76 -0.09 30.54
N ASP A 26 -9.19 1.05 30.12
CA ASP A 26 -8.71 1.23 28.74
C ASP A 26 -7.68 0.16 28.33
N ASP A 27 -6.83 -0.29 29.26
CA ASP A 27 -5.86 -1.35 29.03
C ASP A 27 -6.54 -2.69 28.71
N LEU A 28 -7.58 -3.06 29.47
CA LEU A 28 -8.31 -4.30 29.23
C LEU A 28 -9.13 -4.23 27.94
N LEU A 29 -9.69 -3.06 27.61
CA LEU A 29 -10.32 -2.83 26.30
C LEU A 29 -9.31 -3.01 25.16
N CYS A 30 -8.10 -2.48 25.30
CA CYS A 30 -7.04 -2.66 24.32
C CYS A 30 -6.69 -4.14 24.13
N GLU A 31 -6.52 -4.92 25.20
CA GLU A 31 -6.27 -6.37 25.09
C GLU A 31 -7.42 -7.11 24.39
N ILE A 32 -8.67 -6.76 24.67
CA ILE A 32 -9.84 -7.33 23.97
C ILE A 32 -9.81 -6.96 22.48
N PHE A 33 -9.51 -5.71 22.15
CA PHE A 33 -9.47 -5.24 20.78
C PHE A 33 -8.33 -5.83 19.95
N LEU A 34 -7.23 -6.27 20.57
CA LEU A 34 -6.17 -7.02 19.88
C LEU A 34 -6.63 -8.41 19.40
N LEU A 35 -7.73 -8.93 19.93
CA LEU A 35 -8.29 -10.21 19.51
C LEU A 35 -9.23 -10.08 18.30
N LEU A 36 -9.59 -8.85 17.90
CA LEU A 36 -10.44 -8.63 16.73
C LEU A 36 -9.70 -9.03 15.45
N PRO A 37 -10.34 -9.75 14.51
CA PRO A 37 -9.62 -10.39 13.40
C PRO A 37 -9.03 -9.40 12.39
N SER A 38 -9.58 -8.20 12.30
CA SER A 38 -9.29 -7.23 11.23
C SER A 38 -9.50 -5.78 11.67
N LEU A 39 -8.90 -4.86 10.91
CA LEU A 39 -9.08 -3.43 11.13
C LEU A 39 -10.55 -2.98 10.93
N PRO A 40 -11.30 -3.46 9.92
CA PRO A 40 -12.75 -3.24 9.87
C PRO A 40 -13.50 -3.61 11.15
N SER A 41 -13.21 -4.78 11.74
CA SER A 41 -13.81 -5.18 13.02
C SER A 41 -13.42 -4.24 14.16
N LEU A 42 -12.15 -3.83 14.22
CA LEU A 42 -11.68 -2.83 15.18
C LEU A 42 -12.39 -1.49 15.01
N VAL A 43 -12.56 -1.01 13.78
CA VAL A 43 -13.26 0.25 13.49
C VAL A 43 -14.70 0.16 13.94
N ARG A 44 -15.40 -0.94 13.61
CA ARG A 44 -16.79 -1.15 14.04
C ARG A 44 -16.91 -1.16 15.57
N ALA A 45 -16.01 -1.86 16.26
CA ALA A 45 -15.99 -1.89 17.72
C ALA A 45 -15.69 -0.52 18.33
N ALA A 46 -14.64 0.15 17.84
CA ALA A 46 -14.23 1.47 18.33
C ALA A 46 -15.32 2.52 18.17
N LEU A 47 -16.10 2.47 17.08
CA LEU A 47 -17.19 3.40 16.82
C LEU A 47 -18.49 3.10 17.60
N ALA A 48 -18.55 1.99 18.36
CA ALA A 48 -19.72 1.66 19.16
C ALA A 48 -19.96 2.67 20.30
N CYS A 49 -18.90 3.24 20.89
CA CYS A 49 -19.03 4.29 21.91
C CYS A 49 -17.76 5.15 22.02
N ARG A 50 -17.88 6.32 22.68
CA ARG A 50 -16.76 7.26 22.85
C ARG A 50 -15.60 6.69 23.66
N THR A 51 -15.88 5.86 24.68
CA THR A 51 -14.85 5.22 25.51
C THR A 51 -13.98 4.30 24.66
N PHE A 52 -14.60 3.46 23.82
CA PHE A 52 -13.88 2.52 22.95
C PHE A 52 -13.05 3.26 21.90
N LEU A 53 -13.64 4.29 21.29
CA LEU A 53 -12.94 5.17 20.36
C LEU A 53 -11.71 5.81 21.04
N ASN A 54 -11.87 6.31 22.27
CA ASN A 54 -10.80 6.96 23.01
C ASN A 54 -9.69 5.99 23.41
N ALA A 55 -10.02 4.76 23.83
CA ALA A 55 -9.01 3.74 24.18
C ALA A 55 -8.08 3.45 22.99
N VAL A 56 -8.65 3.25 21.79
CA VAL A 56 -7.87 3.02 20.57
C VAL A 56 -7.09 4.26 20.14
N ARG A 57 -7.73 5.42 20.17
CA ARG A 57 -7.18 6.68 19.68
C ARG A 57 -6.06 7.23 20.56
N SER A 58 -6.14 7.04 21.87
CA SER A 58 -5.17 7.57 22.83
C SER A 58 -3.92 6.70 23.00
N SER A 59 -3.93 5.47 22.48
CA SER A 59 -2.84 4.50 22.66
C SER A 59 -2.08 4.20 21.34
N PRO A 60 -1.00 4.94 21.03
CA PRO A 60 -0.07 4.59 19.96
C PRO A 60 0.52 3.19 20.12
N ALA A 61 0.75 2.74 21.36
CA ALA A 61 1.27 1.41 21.66
C ALA A 61 0.30 0.30 21.23
N PHE A 62 -0.99 0.44 21.52
CA PHE A 62 -2.03 -0.47 21.04
C PHE A 62 -2.04 -0.54 19.51
N ARG A 63 -2.04 0.62 18.82
CA ARG A 63 -2.05 0.65 17.35
C ARG A 63 -0.83 -0.04 16.73
N ARG A 64 0.35 0.14 17.31
CA ARG A 64 1.58 -0.57 16.89
C ARG A 64 1.44 -2.07 17.09
N ARG A 65 0.97 -2.51 18.27
CA ARG A 65 0.73 -3.94 18.56
C ARG A 65 -0.30 -4.56 17.61
N PHE A 66 -1.40 -3.85 17.31
CA PHE A 66 -2.39 -4.33 16.36
C PHE A 66 -1.79 -4.52 14.97
N ARG A 67 -1.00 -3.55 14.45
CA ARG A 67 -0.30 -3.73 13.17
C ARG A 67 0.72 -4.87 13.21
N ALA A 68 1.39 -5.07 14.34
CA ALA A 68 2.34 -6.16 14.53
C ALA A 68 1.68 -7.54 14.63
N LEU A 69 0.41 -7.64 15.03
CA LEU A 69 -0.32 -8.91 15.15
C LEU A 69 -1.10 -9.25 13.88
N HIS A 70 -1.68 -8.25 13.22
CA HIS A 70 -2.57 -8.46 12.08
C HIS A 70 -1.86 -8.26 10.75
N PRO A 71 -2.14 -9.10 9.73
CA PRO A 71 -1.62 -8.88 8.38
C PRO A 71 -2.21 -7.59 7.78
N PRO A 72 -1.61 -7.07 6.69
CA PRO A 72 -2.17 -5.96 5.92
C PRO A 72 -3.61 -6.23 5.51
N GLN A 73 -4.45 -5.21 5.66
CA GLN A 73 -5.90 -5.31 5.53
C GLN A 73 -6.30 -5.13 4.06
N LEU A 74 -5.87 -6.09 3.25
CA LEU A 74 -6.10 -6.14 1.82
C LEU A 74 -7.58 -6.31 1.51
N LEU A 75 -8.16 -5.34 0.80
CA LEU A 75 -9.57 -5.37 0.38
C LEU A 75 -9.75 -5.92 -1.04
N GLY A 76 -8.71 -5.81 -1.87
CA GLY A 76 -8.73 -6.23 -3.27
C GLY A 76 -7.61 -5.57 -4.04
N PHE A 77 -7.74 -5.57 -5.37
CA PHE A 77 -6.71 -5.09 -6.28
C PHE A 77 -7.30 -4.21 -7.37
N PHE A 78 -6.60 -3.15 -7.72
CA PHE A 78 -6.87 -2.41 -8.95
C PHE A 78 -6.04 -2.98 -10.09
N GLY A 79 -6.66 -3.16 -11.25
CA GLY A 79 -5.96 -3.50 -12.50
C GLY A 79 -5.68 -2.26 -13.35
N GLU A 80 -4.87 -2.43 -14.39
CA GLU A 80 -4.64 -1.37 -15.37
C GLU A 80 -5.94 -1.07 -16.15
N PRO A 81 -6.36 0.20 -16.28
CA PRO A 81 -7.47 0.61 -17.13
C PRO A 81 -7.10 0.44 -18.61
N CYS A 82 -7.45 -0.69 -19.22
CA CYS A 82 -7.17 -0.91 -20.65
C CYS A 82 -7.89 0.13 -21.55
N ARG A 83 -9.20 -0.04 -21.74
CA ARG A 83 -10.08 0.90 -22.48
C ARG A 83 -11.19 1.46 -21.59
N ALA A 84 -11.14 1.15 -20.30
CA ALA A 84 -12.13 1.58 -19.34
C ALA A 84 -11.85 3.04 -18.93
N PRO A 85 -12.89 3.84 -18.63
CA PRO A 85 -12.71 5.22 -18.19
C PRO A 85 -12.00 5.30 -16.83
N VAL A 86 -12.13 4.25 -16.01
CA VAL A 86 -11.55 4.13 -14.69
C VAL A 86 -10.90 2.75 -14.49
N PRO A 87 -9.86 2.63 -13.65
CA PRO A 87 -9.23 1.36 -13.33
C PRO A 87 -10.22 0.36 -12.70
N PRO A 88 -10.30 -0.88 -13.21
CA PRO A 88 -11.18 -1.89 -12.64
C PRO A 88 -10.68 -2.34 -11.27
N PHE A 89 -11.60 -2.66 -10.36
CA PHE A 89 -11.29 -3.21 -9.05
C PHE A 89 -11.82 -4.63 -8.90
N VAL A 90 -10.97 -5.53 -8.40
CA VAL A 90 -11.33 -6.90 -8.09
C VAL A 90 -11.31 -7.08 -6.56
N PRO A 91 -12.48 -7.23 -5.91
CA PRO A 91 -12.54 -7.44 -4.47
C PRO A 91 -12.01 -8.82 -4.10
N LEU A 92 -11.33 -8.94 -2.97
CA LEU A 92 -10.88 -10.22 -2.45
C LEU A 92 -12.08 -11.01 -1.89
N ARG A 93 -12.54 -12.04 -2.62
CA ARG A 93 -13.81 -12.75 -2.34
C ARG A 93 -13.71 -13.89 -1.30
N SER A 94 -12.56 -14.10 -0.67
CA SER A 94 -12.27 -15.33 0.09
C SER A 94 -12.03 -15.12 1.59
N ARG A 95 -12.85 -14.32 2.28
CA ARG A 95 -12.73 -14.16 3.74
C ARG A 95 -14.00 -14.55 4.47
N SER A 96 -13.83 -15.30 5.56
CA SER A 96 -14.82 -15.58 6.60
C SER A 96 -15.16 -14.34 7.45
N ASP A 97 -14.48 -13.22 7.22
CA ASP A 97 -14.67 -11.98 7.97
C ASP A 97 -15.80 -11.12 7.35
N PRO A 98 -16.96 -11.00 8.02
CA PRO A 98 -18.08 -10.22 7.53
C PRO A 98 -17.81 -8.71 7.53
N ASP A 99 -16.94 -8.20 8.40
CA ASP A 99 -16.63 -6.78 8.51
C ASP A 99 -15.74 -6.31 7.36
N LEU A 100 -14.81 -7.16 6.90
CA LEU A 100 -14.02 -6.89 5.70
C LEU A 100 -14.90 -6.86 4.44
N ALA A 101 -15.84 -7.80 4.32
CA ALA A 101 -16.81 -7.80 3.23
C ALA A 101 -17.74 -6.58 3.28
N ALA A 102 -18.12 -6.12 4.47
CA ALA A 102 -18.89 -4.90 4.66
C ALA A 102 -18.09 -3.66 4.23
N ALA A 103 -16.80 -3.58 4.58
CA ALA A 103 -15.92 -2.50 4.14
C ALA A 103 -15.84 -2.42 2.61
N VAL A 104 -15.71 -3.57 1.93
CA VAL A 104 -15.72 -3.62 0.46
C VAL A 104 -17.06 -3.12 -0.11
N ARG A 105 -18.19 -3.59 0.41
CA ARG A 105 -19.52 -3.18 -0.07
C ARG A 105 -19.85 -1.71 0.18
N GLY A 106 -19.32 -1.12 1.24
CA GLY A 106 -19.54 0.29 1.59
C GLY A 106 -18.61 1.28 0.86
N SER A 107 -17.63 0.76 0.10
CA SER A 107 -16.61 1.57 -0.58
C SER A 107 -16.98 1.83 -2.04
N ASP A 108 -16.53 2.97 -2.58
CA ASP A 108 -16.67 3.31 -4.00
C ASP A 108 -15.43 2.89 -4.79
N PHE A 109 -15.24 1.58 -4.97
CA PHE A 109 -14.14 1.05 -5.78
C PHE A 109 -14.37 1.17 -7.29
N PHE A 110 -15.58 1.56 -7.71
CA PHE A 110 -15.88 1.91 -9.09
C PHE A 110 -15.50 3.36 -9.42
N LEU A 111 -15.01 4.12 -8.44
CA LEU A 111 -14.54 5.50 -8.59
C LEU A 111 -15.60 6.41 -9.23
N THR A 112 -16.88 6.18 -8.91
CA THR A 112 -18.06 6.83 -9.53
C THR A 112 -18.12 8.33 -9.31
N ARG A 113 -17.35 8.86 -8.35
CA ARG A 113 -17.26 10.30 -8.07
C ARG A 113 -16.22 11.03 -8.93
N LEU A 114 -15.39 10.31 -9.69
CA LEU A 114 -14.46 10.95 -10.61
C LEU A 114 -15.24 11.65 -11.73
N PRO A 115 -14.80 12.85 -12.17
CA PRO A 115 -15.40 13.50 -13.31
C PRO A 115 -15.34 12.61 -14.56
N GLU A 116 -16.49 12.41 -15.19
CA GLU A 116 -16.60 11.80 -16.51
C GLU A 116 -16.16 12.79 -17.59
N ASP A 117 -15.52 12.28 -18.64
CA ASP A 117 -15.22 13.10 -19.81
C ASP A 117 -16.47 13.34 -20.63
N SER A 118 -16.69 14.59 -21.04
CA SER A 118 -17.74 14.97 -21.98
C SER A 118 -17.30 14.86 -23.45
N GLY A 119 -16.13 14.27 -23.74
CA GLY A 119 -15.51 14.25 -25.06
C GLY A 119 -14.79 12.95 -25.42
N ASP A 120 -14.41 12.87 -26.69
CA ASP A 120 -13.87 11.72 -27.46
C ASP A 120 -12.44 11.26 -27.02
N SER A 121 -12.05 11.52 -25.77
CA SER A 121 -10.75 11.14 -25.22
C SER A 121 -10.72 9.64 -24.93
N THR A 122 -9.98 8.89 -25.75
CA THR A 122 -9.75 7.45 -25.62
C THR A 122 -8.87 7.04 -24.43
N LEU A 123 -8.46 7.99 -23.57
CA LEU A 123 -7.55 7.76 -22.44
C LEU A 123 -8.23 8.15 -21.12
N GLY A 124 -8.60 7.12 -20.35
CA GLY A 124 -9.21 7.24 -19.02
C GLY A 124 -8.22 7.65 -17.92
N TRP A 125 -8.68 7.57 -16.67
CA TRP A 125 -7.86 7.81 -15.48
C TRP A 125 -6.84 6.67 -15.27
N LYS A 126 -5.56 7.00 -15.12
CA LYS A 126 -4.48 6.03 -14.83
C LYS A 126 -4.07 6.02 -13.36
N LEU A 127 -3.62 4.88 -12.88
CA LEU A 127 -3.10 4.71 -11.51
C LEU A 127 -1.66 5.20 -11.42
N HIS A 128 -1.34 6.02 -10.42
CA HIS A 128 0.03 6.51 -10.19
C HIS A 128 0.61 6.04 -8.86
N SER A 129 -0.09 6.25 -7.75
CA SER A 129 0.40 5.88 -6.42
C SER A 129 -0.71 5.48 -5.46
N PHE A 130 -0.33 4.71 -4.44
CA PHE A 130 -1.22 4.22 -3.38
C PHE A 130 -0.59 4.53 -2.04
N HIS A 131 -1.22 5.36 -1.24
CA HIS A 131 -0.68 5.72 0.07
C HIS A 131 -1.76 6.17 1.04
N ALA A 132 -1.70 5.69 2.28
CA ALA A 132 -2.68 5.99 3.34
C ALA A 132 -4.16 5.79 2.92
N GLY A 133 -4.43 4.78 2.08
CA GLY A 133 -5.77 4.47 1.56
C GLY A 133 -6.24 5.39 0.43
N TYR A 134 -5.42 6.36 0.01
CA TYR A 134 -5.67 7.12 -1.20
C TYR A 134 -5.07 6.40 -2.41
N VAL A 135 -5.82 6.43 -3.49
CA VAL A 135 -5.41 6.12 -4.85
C VAL A 135 -5.22 7.43 -5.57
N VAL A 136 -4.01 7.69 -6.05
CA VAL A 136 -3.71 8.85 -6.89
C VAL A 136 -3.90 8.44 -8.34
N LEU A 137 -4.78 9.17 -9.02
CA LEU A 137 -5.04 9.00 -10.44
C LEU A 137 -4.65 10.25 -11.22
N VAL A 138 -4.09 10.05 -12.40
CA VAL A 138 -3.79 11.13 -13.34
C VAL A 138 -4.43 10.80 -14.67
N LYS A 139 -4.93 11.85 -15.32
CA LYS A 139 -5.52 11.76 -16.64
C LYS A 139 -4.56 12.31 -17.68
N ASP A 140 -4.05 11.45 -18.54
CA ASP A 140 -3.00 11.79 -19.51
C ASP A 140 -3.35 13.02 -20.35
N ALA A 141 -4.56 13.06 -20.93
CA ALA A 141 -4.95 14.09 -21.88
C ALA A 141 -5.03 15.51 -21.27
N THR A 142 -5.27 15.62 -19.96
CA THR A 142 -5.51 16.92 -19.30
C THR A 142 -4.51 17.21 -18.18
N HIS A 143 -3.68 16.23 -17.83
CA HIS A 143 -2.85 16.21 -16.62
C HIS A 143 -3.63 16.56 -15.34
N GLN A 144 -4.94 16.29 -15.32
CA GLN A 144 -5.75 16.43 -14.12
C GLN A 144 -5.35 15.34 -13.13
N ILE A 145 -5.17 15.72 -11.87
CA ILE A 145 -4.79 14.81 -10.80
C ILE A 145 -5.93 14.70 -9.80
N ALA A 146 -6.26 13.47 -9.42
CA ALA A 146 -7.22 13.15 -8.37
C ALA A 146 -6.54 12.30 -7.30
N ALA A 147 -6.69 12.68 -6.04
CA ALA A 147 -6.45 11.79 -4.91
C ALA A 147 -7.81 11.33 -4.37
N TYR A 148 -8.09 10.04 -4.49
CA TYR A 148 -9.37 9.46 -4.08
C TYR A 148 -9.18 8.36 -3.05
N ASN A 149 -9.95 8.39 -1.97
CA ASN A 149 -9.99 7.31 -0.99
C ASN A 149 -11.34 6.57 -1.13
N PRO A 150 -11.38 5.40 -1.81
CA PRO A 150 -12.61 4.65 -2.05
C PRO A 150 -13.42 4.31 -0.79
N VAL A 151 -12.74 4.08 0.34
CA VAL A 151 -13.38 3.65 1.60
C VAL A 151 -14.09 4.80 2.30
N THR A 152 -13.47 5.98 2.31
CA THR A 152 -14.06 7.20 2.91
C THR A 152 -14.80 8.06 1.89
N GLN A 153 -14.68 7.71 0.61
CA GLN A 153 -15.16 8.46 -0.56
C GLN A 153 -14.63 9.90 -0.61
N ALA A 154 -13.52 10.19 0.07
CA ALA A 154 -12.88 11.50 0.04
C ALA A 154 -12.22 11.72 -1.33
N LEU A 155 -12.67 12.74 -2.06
CA LEU A 155 -12.14 13.12 -3.36
C LEU A 155 -11.49 14.50 -3.29
N HIS A 156 -10.23 14.55 -3.71
CA HIS A 156 -9.49 15.78 -3.90
C HIS A 156 -9.07 15.89 -5.36
N LEU A 157 -9.75 16.78 -6.09
CA LEU A 157 -9.31 17.20 -7.42
C LEU A 157 -8.29 18.32 -7.24
N LEU A 158 -7.10 18.11 -7.80
CA LEU A 158 -6.01 19.06 -7.71
C LEU A 158 -6.01 19.98 -8.95
N PRO A 159 -5.58 21.24 -8.81
CA PRO A 159 -5.37 22.09 -9.98
C PRO A 159 -4.29 21.46 -10.86
N ARG A 160 -4.38 21.71 -12.17
CA ARG A 160 -3.40 21.23 -13.13
C ARG A 160 -1.99 21.67 -12.70
N PRO A 161 -0.97 20.80 -12.77
CA PRO A 161 0.39 21.20 -12.48
C PRO A 161 0.89 22.29 -13.44
N PRO A 162 1.85 23.13 -13.03
CA PRO A 162 2.41 24.18 -13.88
C PRO A 162 3.01 23.64 -15.17
N GLU A 163 2.95 24.40 -16.28
CA GLU A 163 3.42 23.93 -17.58
C GLU A 163 4.92 23.60 -17.57
N GLU A 164 5.69 24.24 -16.68
CA GLU A 164 7.11 24.01 -16.48
C GLU A 164 7.45 22.63 -15.90
N ILE A 165 6.47 21.76 -15.65
CA ILE A 165 6.73 20.35 -15.32
C ILE A 165 6.05 19.36 -16.27
N LEU A 166 5.23 19.83 -17.22
CA LEU A 166 4.43 18.99 -18.12
C LEU A 166 5.15 18.73 -19.46
N PHE A 167 6.40 18.31 -19.41
CA PHE A 167 7.25 18.17 -20.60
C PHE A 167 7.16 16.81 -21.30
N SER A 168 6.53 15.80 -20.70
CA SER A 168 6.48 14.42 -21.20
C SER A 168 5.36 13.62 -20.53
N ASP A 169 5.02 12.46 -21.10
CA ASP A 169 4.01 11.50 -20.60
C ASP A 169 4.42 10.77 -19.30
N SER A 170 5.48 11.23 -18.63
CA SER A 170 6.10 10.55 -17.49
C SER A 170 5.97 11.34 -16.18
N LEU A 171 4.93 12.16 -16.07
CA LEU A 171 4.63 12.88 -14.83
C LEU A 171 4.21 11.86 -13.77
N GLU A 172 4.96 11.73 -12.69
CA GLU A 172 4.56 10.91 -11.57
C GLU A 172 3.98 11.74 -10.44
N ALA A 173 2.89 11.26 -9.81
CA ALA A 173 2.18 11.98 -8.76
C ALA A 173 2.10 11.11 -7.50
N HIS A 174 2.63 11.63 -6.40
CA HIS A 174 2.77 10.94 -5.12
C HIS A 174 2.14 11.76 -4.00
N ILE A 175 1.21 11.16 -3.25
CA ILE A 175 0.56 11.82 -2.11
C ILE A 175 1.37 11.62 -0.83
N VAL A 176 1.73 12.71 -0.16
CA VAL A 176 2.56 12.70 1.05
C VAL A 176 1.81 13.34 2.22
N PHE A 177 1.72 12.63 3.34
CA PHE A 177 1.16 13.16 4.59
C PHE A 177 2.29 13.60 5.53
N PRO A 178 2.23 14.81 6.09
CA PRO A 178 3.11 15.21 7.19
C PRO A 178 2.90 14.29 8.40
N GLU A 179 3.97 14.05 9.17
CA GLU A 179 3.88 13.25 10.41
C GLU A 179 2.96 13.89 11.46
N GLU A 180 2.93 15.23 11.51
CA GLU A 180 2.19 15.99 12.52
C GLU A 180 0.67 16.03 12.28
N ASP A 181 0.24 15.97 11.02
CA ASP A 181 -1.17 16.06 10.64
C ASP A 181 -1.51 15.18 9.43
N GLN A 182 -2.16 14.06 9.70
CA GLN A 182 -2.62 13.13 8.67
C GLN A 182 -3.90 13.58 7.95
N ARG A 183 -4.44 14.77 8.26
CA ARG A 183 -5.60 15.34 7.56
C ARG A 183 -5.19 16.22 6.39
N VAL A 184 -3.98 16.76 6.45
CA VAL A 184 -3.39 17.57 5.40
C VAL A 184 -2.43 16.71 4.61
N PHE A 185 -2.42 16.86 3.30
CA PHE A 185 -1.43 16.22 2.46
C PHE A 185 -0.82 17.21 1.46
N ARG A 186 0.32 16.82 0.92
CA ARG A 186 0.98 17.45 -0.21
C ARG A 186 0.95 16.49 -1.39
N MET A 187 0.74 17.02 -2.59
CA MET A 187 0.93 16.26 -3.82
C MET A 187 2.32 16.58 -4.36
N VAL A 188 3.17 15.57 -4.47
CA VAL A 188 4.52 15.69 -5.03
C VAL A 188 4.49 15.15 -6.44
N CYS A 189 4.65 16.03 -7.41
CA CYS A 189 4.77 15.71 -8.82
C CYS A 189 6.23 15.71 -9.22
N VAL A 190 6.68 14.65 -9.90
CA VAL A 190 8.06 14.49 -10.34
C VAL A 190 8.08 14.25 -11.84
N GLN A 191 8.88 15.05 -12.54
CA GLN A 191 9.12 14.92 -13.96
C GLN A 191 10.60 14.58 -14.18
N HIS A 192 10.86 13.43 -14.79
CA HIS A 192 12.19 13.07 -15.25
C HIS A 192 12.37 13.46 -16.72
N GLN A 193 13.53 14.01 -17.08
CA GLN A 193 13.90 14.20 -18.47
C GLN A 193 14.82 13.07 -18.94
N SER A 194 14.36 12.28 -19.91
CA SER A 194 15.17 11.20 -20.50
C SER A 194 16.22 11.80 -21.44
N THR A 195 17.49 11.84 -21.03
CA THR A 195 18.61 12.19 -21.92
C THR A 195 19.71 11.12 -21.90
N ARG A 196 20.65 11.19 -22.86
CA ARG A 196 21.74 10.19 -23.02
C ARG A 196 22.86 10.30 -21.98
N GLN A 197 22.88 11.35 -21.16
CA GLN A 197 23.99 11.63 -20.22
C GLN A 197 23.56 12.24 -18.90
N ARG A 198 22.37 12.85 -18.84
CA ARG A 198 21.84 13.55 -17.66
C ARG A 198 20.38 13.18 -17.44
N ALA A 199 19.96 13.04 -16.20
CA ALA A 199 18.56 12.87 -15.88
C ALA A 199 18.12 13.99 -14.95
N PRO A 200 18.07 15.23 -15.45
CA PRO A 200 17.56 16.30 -14.62
C PRO A 200 16.12 15.95 -14.27
N ALA A 201 15.76 16.21 -13.02
CA ALA A 201 14.42 16.03 -12.51
C ALA A 201 13.88 17.37 -12.04
N CYS A 202 12.61 17.60 -12.33
CA CYS A 202 11.87 18.73 -11.78
C CYS A 202 10.84 18.19 -10.79
N VAL A 203 10.69 18.88 -9.66
CA VAL A 203 9.70 18.55 -8.65
C VAL A 203 8.76 19.72 -8.49
N ALA A 204 7.46 19.46 -8.49
CA ALA A 204 6.46 20.43 -8.07
C ALA A 204 5.67 19.88 -6.89
N VAL A 205 5.49 20.70 -5.87
CA VAL A 205 4.77 20.31 -4.65
C VAL A 205 3.53 21.19 -4.52
N PHE A 206 2.36 20.56 -4.53
CA PHE A 206 1.11 21.23 -4.21
C PHE A 206 0.78 21.06 -2.74
N SER A 207 0.49 22.17 -2.05
CA SER A 207 0.02 22.14 -0.67
C SER A 207 -1.50 22.29 -0.63
N THR A 208 -2.19 21.35 0.04
CA THR A 208 -3.64 21.46 0.22
C THR A 208 -4.06 22.58 1.17
N VAL A 209 -3.14 23.10 1.98
CA VAL A 209 -3.36 24.23 2.91
C VAL A 209 -3.34 25.55 2.15
N THR A 210 -2.27 25.81 1.39
CA THR A 210 -2.12 27.08 0.66
C THR A 210 -2.86 27.07 -0.67
N ARG A 211 -3.17 25.87 -1.21
CA ARG A 211 -3.75 25.65 -2.54
C ARG A 211 -2.87 26.18 -3.67
N GLU A 212 -1.56 26.17 -3.45
CA GLU A 212 -0.56 26.65 -4.41
C GLU A 212 0.44 25.57 -4.78
N TRP A 213 0.97 25.68 -6.00
CA TRP A 213 2.10 24.90 -6.49
C TRP A 213 3.41 25.61 -6.19
N GLN A 214 4.35 24.87 -5.61
CA GLN A 214 5.75 25.27 -5.51
C GLN A 214 6.57 24.45 -6.49
N VAL A 215 7.14 25.10 -7.50
CA VAL A 215 8.02 24.46 -8.49
C VAL A 215 9.47 24.65 -8.05
N PHE A 216 10.21 23.56 -8.02
CA PHE A 216 11.64 23.56 -7.73
C PHE A 216 12.44 23.65 -9.02
N PRO A 217 13.63 24.27 -9.02
CA PRO A 217 14.48 24.29 -10.21
C PRO A 217 14.87 22.87 -10.62
N TRP A 218 15.20 22.70 -11.90
CA TRP A 218 15.73 21.44 -12.41
C TRP A 218 17.01 21.06 -11.67
N VAL A 219 17.00 19.89 -11.06
CA VAL A 219 18.15 19.36 -10.31
C VAL A 219 18.75 18.20 -11.11
N GLU A 220 20.07 18.25 -11.31
CA GLU A 220 20.81 17.12 -11.85
C GLU A 220 20.79 15.96 -10.87
N THR A 221 20.26 14.82 -11.29
CA THR A 221 20.33 13.60 -10.49
C THR A 221 21.73 12.99 -10.57
N PRO A 222 22.16 12.19 -9.57
CA PRO A 222 23.45 11.49 -9.61
C PRO A 222 23.68 10.78 -10.96
N PRO A 223 24.83 11.01 -11.64
CA PRO A 223 25.01 10.58 -13.03
C PRO A 223 25.08 9.06 -13.18
N PRO A 224 24.56 8.49 -14.28
CA PRO A 224 24.81 7.09 -14.63
C PRO A 224 26.24 6.90 -15.17
N PRO A 225 26.72 5.65 -15.32
CA PRO A 225 27.85 5.36 -16.18
C PRO A 225 27.57 5.80 -17.64
N PRO A 226 28.60 6.15 -18.44
CA PRO A 226 28.41 6.76 -19.77
C PRO A 226 27.72 5.83 -20.79
N HIS A 227 27.03 6.46 -21.76
CA HIS A 227 26.43 5.92 -23.00
C HIS A 227 25.03 5.28 -22.96
N ASP A 228 24.26 5.39 -21.86
CA ASP A 228 22.88 4.88 -21.80
C ASP A 228 21.81 5.99 -21.82
N ILE A 229 20.65 5.67 -22.38
CA ILE A 229 19.44 6.48 -22.17
C ILE A 229 18.98 6.26 -20.74
N ILE A 230 18.85 7.34 -19.97
CA ILE A 230 18.38 7.25 -18.59
C ILE A 230 16.86 7.13 -18.61
N LYS A 231 16.38 5.96 -18.17
CA LYS A 231 14.96 5.70 -17.94
C LYS A 231 14.80 5.04 -16.57
N PHE A 232 13.68 5.35 -15.95
CA PHE A 232 13.29 4.81 -14.67
C PHE A 232 11.99 4.03 -14.80
N TYR A 233 11.86 3.00 -13.98
CA TYR A 233 10.56 2.39 -13.74
C TYR A 233 9.71 3.25 -12.80
N PRO A 234 8.38 3.09 -12.79
CA PRO A 234 7.49 3.85 -11.92
C PRO A 234 7.95 3.88 -10.46
N GLY A 235 7.87 5.04 -9.84
CA GLY A 235 8.32 5.28 -8.48
C GLY A 235 7.56 4.46 -7.44
N THR A 236 8.28 3.95 -6.45
CA THR A 236 7.68 3.33 -5.25
C THR A 236 7.82 4.29 -4.08
N GLN A 237 6.71 4.65 -3.44
CA GLN A 237 6.71 5.54 -2.28
C GLN A 237 6.79 4.74 -0.98
N LEU A 238 7.80 5.03 -0.14
CA LEU A 238 8.02 4.36 1.15
C LEU A 238 8.57 5.36 2.18
N ASN A 239 7.96 5.43 3.37
CA ASN A 239 8.46 6.20 4.52
C ASN A 239 8.91 7.65 4.23
N GLY A 240 8.14 8.39 3.41
CA GLY A 240 8.48 9.79 3.06
C GLY A 240 9.53 9.94 1.96
N PHE A 241 9.91 8.85 1.31
CA PHE A 241 10.79 8.85 0.15
C PHE A 241 10.07 8.24 -1.06
N VAL A 242 10.53 8.61 -2.26
CA VAL A 242 10.13 7.95 -3.51
C VAL A 242 11.37 7.36 -4.18
N TYR A 243 11.24 6.12 -4.65
CA TYR A 243 12.34 5.31 -5.16
C TYR A 243 12.10 4.92 -6.62
N TRP A 244 13.03 5.22 -7.50
CA TRP A 244 12.97 4.90 -8.93
C TRP A 244 14.13 4.00 -9.35
N LYS A 245 13.85 2.73 -9.70
CA LYS A 245 14.88 1.81 -10.19
C LYS A 245 15.25 2.14 -11.62
N HIS A 246 16.54 2.29 -11.89
CA HIS A 246 17.04 2.52 -13.24
C HIS A 246 16.81 1.30 -14.13
N THR A 247 16.35 1.49 -15.36
CA THR A 247 15.92 0.37 -16.22
C THR A 247 17.06 -0.59 -16.58
N SER A 248 18.30 -0.10 -16.74
CA SER A 248 19.45 -0.91 -17.16
C SER A 248 20.63 -0.98 -16.17
N ARG A 249 20.52 -0.35 -15.00
CA ARG A 249 21.65 -0.20 -14.07
C ARG A 249 21.25 -0.59 -12.65
N PRO A 250 22.20 -1.12 -11.84
CA PRO A 250 21.93 -1.58 -10.49
C PRO A 250 21.96 -0.39 -9.52
N TYR A 251 21.07 0.59 -9.69
CA TYR A 251 20.87 1.66 -8.72
C TYR A 251 19.42 2.15 -8.72
N VAL A 252 19.08 2.83 -7.63
CA VAL A 252 17.79 3.48 -7.41
C VAL A 252 18.04 4.95 -7.14
N LEU A 253 17.30 5.81 -7.84
CA LEU A 253 17.21 7.22 -7.54
C LEU A 253 16.22 7.41 -6.38
N VAL A 254 16.57 8.20 -5.38
CA VAL A 254 15.75 8.41 -4.19
C VAL A 254 15.45 9.89 -4.05
N LEU A 255 14.18 10.26 -3.91
CA LEU A 255 13.75 11.61 -3.53
C LEU A 255 13.32 11.59 -2.08
N ASN A 256 13.93 12.44 -1.26
CA ASN A 256 13.37 12.81 0.03
C ASN A 256 12.23 13.81 -0.21
N THR A 257 10.98 13.42 0.08
CA THR A 257 9.83 14.28 -0.20
C THR A 257 9.68 15.46 0.76
N ALA A 258 10.33 15.41 1.92
CA ALA A 258 10.33 16.51 2.89
C ALA A 258 11.35 17.59 2.54
N THR A 259 12.56 17.20 2.11
CA THR A 259 13.64 18.13 1.78
C THR A 259 13.74 18.44 0.28
N VAL A 260 13.05 17.67 -0.58
CA VAL A 260 13.10 17.74 -2.04
C VAL A 260 14.53 17.55 -2.57
N GLN A 261 15.29 16.67 -1.92
CA GLN A 261 16.67 16.33 -2.31
C GLN A 261 16.74 14.94 -2.92
N PHE A 262 17.50 14.84 -4.00
CA PHE A 262 17.81 13.57 -4.65
C PHE A 262 19.08 12.96 -4.08
N SER A 263 19.06 11.65 -3.88
CA SER A 263 20.22 10.83 -3.56
C SER A 263 20.18 9.55 -4.38
N ARG A 264 21.24 8.75 -4.29
CA ARG A 264 21.38 7.48 -4.99
C ARG A 264 21.58 6.36 -3.99
N LEU A 265 20.91 5.25 -4.25
CA LEU A 265 21.06 4.00 -3.54
C LEU A 265 21.55 2.93 -4.50
N ASP A 266 22.74 2.40 -4.27
CA ASP A 266 23.29 1.33 -5.11
C ASP A 266 22.59 0.00 -4.81
N LEU A 267 22.38 -0.79 -5.86
CA LEU A 267 21.83 -2.13 -5.80
C LEU A 267 22.94 -3.17 -6.04
N PRO A 268 22.76 -4.40 -5.57
CA PRO A 268 23.60 -5.52 -5.97
C PRO A 268 23.71 -5.64 -7.51
N PRO A 269 24.90 -5.97 -8.07
CA PRO A 269 25.15 -5.90 -9.51
C PRO A 269 24.20 -6.71 -10.40
N PHE A 270 23.78 -7.91 -9.96
CA PHE A 270 22.89 -8.79 -10.73
C PHE A 270 21.50 -8.15 -10.96
N LEU A 271 21.07 -7.19 -10.12
CA LEU A 271 19.80 -6.46 -10.27
C LEU A 271 19.81 -5.43 -11.41
N GLY A 272 20.97 -5.13 -11.99
CA GLY A 272 21.07 -4.15 -13.07
C GLY A 272 20.26 -4.54 -14.31
N GLN A 273 20.20 -5.85 -14.61
CA GLN A 273 19.51 -6.40 -15.79
C GLN A 273 18.10 -6.93 -15.50
N ILE A 274 17.64 -6.86 -14.24
CA ILE A 274 16.31 -7.38 -13.88
C ILE A 274 15.21 -6.37 -14.25
N SER A 275 14.17 -6.87 -14.92
CA SER A 275 12.95 -6.13 -15.26
C SER A 275 12.22 -5.61 -14.02
N SER A 276 11.50 -4.48 -14.12
CA SER A 276 10.63 -3.97 -13.04
C SER A 276 9.60 -4.97 -12.54
N THR A 277 9.17 -5.89 -13.39
CA THR A 277 8.14 -6.86 -13.03
C THR A 277 8.70 -8.00 -12.19
N ARG A 278 10.02 -8.15 -12.12
CA ARG A 278 10.77 -9.12 -11.31
C ARG A 278 11.47 -8.48 -10.13
N PHE A 279 11.19 -7.20 -9.85
CA PHE A 279 11.85 -6.41 -8.83
C PHE A 279 10.86 -5.44 -8.17
N ARG A 280 10.79 -5.46 -6.84
CA ARG A 280 10.05 -4.43 -6.08
C ARG A 280 10.79 -4.03 -4.82
N LEU A 281 10.72 -2.74 -4.53
CA LEU A 281 11.01 -2.22 -3.19
C LEU A 281 9.73 -2.26 -2.36
N GLY A 282 9.91 -2.36 -1.05
CA GLY A 282 8.82 -2.30 -0.10
C GLY A 282 9.33 -2.08 1.30
N GLN A 283 8.51 -2.43 2.27
CA GLN A 283 8.89 -2.39 3.67
C GLN A 283 8.52 -3.69 4.39
N THR A 284 9.32 -4.03 5.39
CA THR A 284 8.97 -5.06 6.36
C THR A 284 7.87 -4.54 7.29
N LYS A 285 7.30 -5.43 8.09
CA LYS A 285 6.29 -5.09 9.09
C LYS A 285 6.77 -4.07 10.13
N ASP A 286 8.07 -4.07 10.41
CA ASP A 286 8.75 -3.11 11.30
C ASP A 286 9.09 -1.78 10.61
N GLY A 287 8.73 -1.62 9.34
CA GLY A 287 9.00 -0.41 8.55
C GLY A 287 10.42 -0.34 8.00
N MET A 288 11.22 -1.42 8.06
CA MET A 288 12.54 -1.45 7.43
C MET A 288 12.40 -1.54 5.91
N LEU A 289 13.22 -0.79 5.18
CA LEU A 289 13.29 -0.88 3.73
C LEU A 289 13.72 -2.29 3.31
N CYS A 290 12.94 -2.91 2.42
CA CYS A 290 13.27 -4.20 1.85
C CYS A 290 13.15 -4.17 0.33
N MET A 291 13.80 -5.15 -0.28
CA MET A 291 13.89 -5.33 -1.71
C MET A 291 13.65 -6.79 -2.02
N VAL A 292 12.81 -7.06 -3.00
CA VAL A 292 12.51 -8.42 -3.45
C VAL A 292 12.80 -8.50 -4.94
N GLY A 293 13.53 -9.54 -5.33
CA GLY A 293 13.97 -9.75 -6.71
C GLY A 293 13.87 -11.22 -7.09
N ILE A 294 13.49 -11.48 -8.33
CA ILE A 294 13.45 -12.83 -8.91
C ILE A 294 14.66 -13.03 -9.80
N ASP A 295 15.51 -13.99 -9.41
CA ASP A 295 16.61 -14.49 -10.23
C ASP A 295 16.17 -15.73 -11.02
N LEU A 296 16.48 -15.73 -12.31
CA LEU A 296 16.17 -16.80 -13.25
C LEU A 296 17.45 -17.36 -13.91
N SER A 297 18.63 -17.06 -13.37
CA SER A 297 19.90 -17.54 -13.93
C SER A 297 20.03 -19.06 -13.87
N ASP A 298 19.38 -19.70 -12.88
CA ASP A 298 19.24 -21.15 -12.81
C ASP A 298 18.04 -21.58 -13.68
N ALA A 299 18.34 -22.22 -14.81
CA ALA A 299 17.36 -22.63 -15.80
C ALA A 299 16.38 -23.70 -15.30
N GLU A 300 16.72 -24.44 -14.23
CA GLU A 300 15.83 -25.46 -13.66
C GLU A 300 15.04 -24.93 -12.46
N ARG A 301 15.57 -23.94 -11.74
CA ARG A 301 15.01 -23.47 -10.46
C ARG A 301 15.25 -21.97 -10.26
N GLY A 302 14.40 -21.13 -10.85
CA GLY A 302 14.38 -19.71 -10.49
C GLY A 302 14.17 -19.52 -8.99
N THR A 303 14.70 -18.42 -8.44
CA THR A 303 14.63 -18.10 -7.01
C THR A 303 14.11 -16.68 -6.78
N LEU A 304 13.33 -16.51 -5.72
CA LEU A 304 12.96 -15.20 -5.20
C LEU A 304 13.83 -14.94 -3.99
N HIS A 305 14.56 -13.83 -3.98
CA HIS A 305 15.30 -13.42 -2.80
C HIS A 305 14.78 -12.11 -2.22
N VAL A 306 14.98 -12.00 -0.91
CA VAL A 306 14.57 -10.87 -0.09
C VAL A 306 15.83 -10.27 0.52
N TRP A 307 16.10 -9.01 0.23
CA TRP A 307 17.16 -8.23 0.83
C TRP A 307 16.58 -7.20 1.78
N LEU A 308 17.25 -7.03 2.92
CA LEU A 308 16.89 -6.07 3.95
C LEU A 308 17.96 -4.98 3.99
N TRP A 309 17.53 -3.72 4.07
CA TRP A 309 18.42 -2.60 4.31
C TRP A 309 18.72 -2.48 5.80
N ARG A 310 19.93 -2.89 6.21
CA ARG A 310 20.33 -2.95 7.62
C ARG A 310 21.76 -2.46 7.82
N ALA A 311 22.04 -1.98 9.02
CA ALA A 311 23.40 -1.71 9.45
C ALA A 311 24.16 -3.04 9.59
N ASP A 312 25.41 -3.06 9.15
CA ASP A 312 26.34 -4.15 9.43
C ASP A 312 26.99 -4.02 10.81
N ASP A 313 27.93 -4.92 11.11
CA ASP A 313 28.63 -4.95 12.40
C ASP A 313 29.40 -3.65 12.69
N ASP A 314 29.74 -2.88 11.64
CA ASP A 314 30.41 -1.59 11.71
C ASP A 314 29.42 -0.40 11.75
N GLY A 315 28.11 -0.67 11.72
CA GLY A 315 27.05 0.35 11.73
C GLY A 315 26.74 0.95 10.35
N VAL A 316 27.36 0.46 9.28
CA VAL A 316 27.17 0.96 7.91
C VAL A 316 25.95 0.30 7.29
N GLN A 317 25.02 1.14 6.79
CA GLN A 317 23.81 0.66 6.14
C GLN A 317 24.13 0.02 4.77
N LYS A 318 23.73 -1.24 4.59
CA LYS A 318 23.90 -1.98 3.34
C LYS A 318 22.76 -2.97 3.10
N TRP A 319 22.67 -3.43 1.86
CA TRP A 319 21.78 -4.54 1.52
C TRP A 319 22.35 -5.84 2.08
N VAL A 320 21.58 -6.50 2.94
CA VAL A 320 21.90 -7.83 3.48
C VAL A 320 20.86 -8.82 2.95
N LEU A 321 21.32 -9.91 2.36
CA LEU A 321 20.43 -11.01 1.94
C LEU A 321 19.77 -11.60 3.20
N GLY A 322 18.44 -11.58 3.22
CA GLY A 322 17.62 -12.16 4.28
C GLY A 322 17.20 -13.57 3.91
N ASP A 323 16.10 -13.67 3.15
CA ASP A 323 15.46 -14.94 2.82
C ASP A 323 15.58 -15.27 1.33
N THR A 324 15.47 -16.55 0.99
CA THR A 324 15.44 -17.06 -0.38
C THR A 324 14.40 -18.16 -0.50
N PHE A 325 13.58 -18.09 -1.55
CA PHE A 325 12.48 -19.00 -1.83
C PHE A 325 12.59 -19.56 -3.25
N LEU A 326 12.38 -20.87 -3.41
CA LEU A 326 12.38 -21.51 -4.72
C LEU A 326 11.10 -21.17 -5.48
N LEU A 327 11.20 -20.76 -6.76
CA LEU A 327 10.02 -20.40 -7.54
C LEU A 327 9.08 -21.57 -7.80
N THR A 328 9.61 -22.80 -7.79
CA THR A 328 8.84 -24.04 -7.90
C THR A 328 7.78 -24.20 -6.81
N THR A 329 7.85 -23.40 -5.73
CA THR A 329 6.82 -23.36 -4.69
C THR A 329 5.62 -22.45 -5.03
N PHE A 330 5.80 -21.51 -5.96
CA PHE A 330 4.76 -20.55 -6.38
C PHE A 330 4.04 -20.98 -7.66
N ILE A 331 4.70 -21.78 -8.50
CA ILE A 331 4.22 -22.16 -9.82
C ILE A 331 3.70 -23.59 -9.82
N ASP A 332 2.63 -23.83 -10.57
CA ASP A 332 2.20 -25.17 -10.93
C ASP A 332 3.18 -25.77 -11.96
N ALA A 333 3.95 -26.77 -11.55
CA ALA A 333 4.93 -27.44 -12.40
C ALA A 333 4.30 -28.27 -13.54
N THR A 334 2.97 -28.44 -13.54
CA THR A 334 2.26 -29.13 -14.62
C THR A 334 1.91 -28.21 -15.79
N LYS A 335 2.07 -26.89 -15.62
CA LYS A 335 1.76 -25.89 -16.64
C LYS A 335 3.02 -25.42 -17.36
N ASP A 336 2.89 -25.20 -18.66
CA ASP A 336 3.98 -24.74 -19.52
C ASP A 336 4.30 -23.25 -19.31
N ASP A 337 5.58 -22.92 -19.48
CA ASP A 337 6.18 -21.57 -19.44
C ASP A 337 5.65 -20.61 -18.34
N PRO A 338 5.85 -20.96 -17.06
CA PRO A 338 5.36 -20.16 -15.95
C PRO A 338 6.16 -18.86 -15.79
N THR A 339 5.50 -17.72 -15.92
CA THR A 339 6.07 -16.42 -15.58
C THR A 339 5.58 -15.93 -14.23
N VAL A 340 6.49 -15.48 -13.36
CA VAL A 340 6.18 -14.90 -12.05
C VAL A 340 6.50 -13.41 -12.04
N TYR A 341 5.57 -12.61 -11.55
CA TYR A 341 5.70 -11.17 -11.37
C TYR A 341 5.57 -10.77 -9.91
N ILE A 342 6.36 -9.80 -9.47
CA ILE A 342 6.20 -9.16 -8.17
C ILE A 342 5.31 -7.94 -8.35
N GLU A 343 4.11 -8.00 -7.81
CA GLU A 343 3.13 -6.92 -7.91
C GLU A 343 3.46 -5.82 -6.89
N ALA A 344 3.67 -6.18 -5.63
CA ALA A 344 4.02 -5.25 -4.55
C ALA A 344 4.68 -5.95 -3.36
N VAL A 345 5.36 -5.16 -2.53
CA VAL A 345 5.90 -5.58 -1.23
C VAL A 345 5.42 -4.60 -0.17
N ILE A 346 4.55 -5.05 0.75
CA ILE A 346 3.87 -4.18 1.72
C ILE A 346 3.88 -4.86 3.09
N ASP A 347 4.40 -4.18 4.10
CA ASP A 347 4.34 -4.57 5.52
C ASP A 347 4.73 -6.03 5.77
N GLY A 348 5.81 -6.50 5.13
CA GLY A 348 6.31 -7.88 5.28
C GLY A 348 5.58 -8.93 4.45
N PHE A 349 4.71 -8.53 3.51
CA PHE A 349 4.07 -9.42 2.55
C PHE A 349 4.54 -9.11 1.13
N VAL A 350 4.82 -10.17 0.36
CA VAL A 350 5.08 -10.09 -1.08
C VAL A 350 3.83 -10.55 -1.82
N TYR A 351 3.30 -9.68 -2.67
CA TYR A 351 2.19 -10.01 -3.56
C TYR A 351 2.76 -10.38 -4.93
N LEU A 352 2.43 -11.57 -5.39
CA LEU A 352 2.98 -12.19 -6.59
C LEU A 352 1.85 -12.56 -7.54
N SER A 353 2.06 -12.42 -8.84
CA SER A 353 1.17 -13.04 -9.82
C SER A 353 1.93 -14.05 -10.67
N THR A 354 1.23 -15.12 -11.04
CA THR A 354 1.71 -16.11 -12.01
C THR A 354 0.90 -15.99 -13.28
N LYS A 355 1.57 -16.16 -14.42
CA LYS A 355 0.93 -16.31 -15.73
C LYS A 355 1.49 -17.56 -16.40
N TYR A 356 0.61 -18.32 -17.02
CA TYR A 356 0.96 -19.48 -17.83
C TYR A 356 0.54 -19.17 -19.27
N ASP A 357 1.43 -19.40 -20.23
CA ASP A 357 1.09 -19.26 -21.64
C ASP A 357 0.45 -20.56 -22.10
N GLU A 358 -0.88 -20.64 -21.98
CA GLU A 358 -1.62 -21.77 -22.52
C GLU A 358 -1.80 -21.57 -24.03
N TYR A 359 -1.63 -22.63 -24.82
CA TYR A 359 -1.86 -22.60 -26.28
C TYR A 359 -3.31 -22.19 -26.67
N THR A 360 -4.21 -22.18 -25.69
CA THR A 360 -5.59 -21.68 -25.78
C THR A 360 -5.66 -20.23 -25.30
N ASP A 361 -6.49 -19.40 -25.93
CA ASP A 361 -6.69 -17.95 -25.66
C ASP A 361 -7.12 -17.60 -24.21
N GLU A 362 -7.19 -18.60 -23.32
CA GLU A 362 -7.50 -18.47 -21.90
C GLU A 362 -6.20 -18.39 -21.09
N ARG A 363 -5.73 -17.17 -20.83
CA ARG A 363 -4.60 -16.94 -19.92
C ARG A 363 -5.00 -17.28 -18.49
N THR A 364 -4.56 -18.44 -18.00
CA THR A 364 -4.72 -18.77 -16.58
C THR A 364 -3.60 -18.11 -15.78
N GLY A 365 -3.97 -17.59 -14.61
CA GLY A 365 -3.05 -16.91 -13.73
C GLY A 365 -3.58 -16.90 -12.30
N SER A 366 -2.65 -16.93 -11.35
CA SER A 366 -2.98 -16.90 -9.93
C SER A 366 -2.36 -15.67 -9.29
N LEU A 367 -3.07 -15.08 -8.33
CA LEU A 367 -2.52 -14.06 -7.46
C LEU A 367 -2.24 -14.68 -6.10
N LEU A 368 -1.03 -14.48 -5.60
CA LEU A 368 -0.49 -15.11 -4.42
C LEU A 368 -0.01 -14.05 -3.43
N SER A 369 0.04 -14.42 -2.15
CA SER A 369 0.69 -13.65 -1.11
C SER A 369 1.66 -14.53 -0.34
N LEU A 370 2.87 -14.05 -0.13
CA LEU A 370 3.90 -14.69 0.69
C LEU A 370 4.14 -13.82 1.93
N CYS A 371 3.93 -14.40 3.11
CA CYS A 371 4.30 -13.76 4.37
C CYS A 371 5.79 -14.00 4.64
N LEU A 372 6.59 -12.93 4.70
CA LEU A 372 8.04 -13.04 4.89
C LEU A 372 8.42 -13.57 6.29
N GLU A 373 7.62 -13.28 7.32
CA GLU A 373 7.89 -13.75 8.69
C GLU A 373 7.65 -15.25 8.87
N THR A 374 6.66 -15.80 8.16
CA THR A 374 6.20 -17.19 8.37
C THR A 374 6.53 -18.12 7.21
N ALA A 375 7.10 -17.59 6.13
CA ALA A 375 7.26 -18.26 4.84
C ALA A 375 5.95 -18.85 4.27
N LYS A 376 4.79 -18.42 4.79
CA LYS A 376 3.50 -18.98 4.40
C LYS A 376 3.05 -18.36 3.09
N LEU A 377 2.90 -19.19 2.07
CA LEU A 377 2.28 -18.87 0.80
C LEU A 377 0.76 -19.05 0.90
N SER A 378 -0.01 -18.14 0.30
CA SER A 378 -1.47 -18.21 0.24
C SER A 378 -1.98 -17.74 -1.11
N LYS A 379 -2.84 -18.55 -1.74
CA LYS A 379 -3.49 -18.23 -3.02
C LYS A 379 -4.70 -17.31 -2.77
N LEU A 380 -4.69 -16.12 -3.36
CA LEU A 380 -5.71 -15.09 -3.20
C LEU A 380 -6.81 -15.18 -4.26
N PHE A 381 -6.44 -15.47 -5.51
CA PHE A 381 -7.35 -15.70 -6.63
C PHE A 381 -6.93 -16.95 -7.43
N GLY A 382 -7.93 -17.65 -7.98
CA GLY A 382 -7.77 -18.87 -8.78
C GLY A 382 -7.93 -18.65 -10.29
N ASP A 383 -7.52 -19.68 -11.03
CA ASP A 383 -7.09 -19.74 -12.44
C ASP A 383 -8.09 -19.30 -13.54
N SER A 384 -8.70 -18.12 -13.51
CA SER A 384 -9.49 -17.66 -14.68
C SER A 384 -9.82 -16.16 -14.83
N THR A 385 -9.38 -15.27 -13.94
CA THR A 385 -9.94 -13.88 -13.92
C THR A 385 -8.95 -12.76 -13.62
N TYR A 386 -7.64 -13.02 -13.73
CA TYR A 386 -6.64 -12.05 -13.32
C TYR A 386 -5.98 -11.31 -14.49
N VAL A 387 -5.99 -9.97 -14.43
CA VAL A 387 -5.22 -9.09 -15.32
C VAL A 387 -4.10 -8.47 -14.50
N SER A 388 -2.85 -8.64 -14.95
CA SER A 388 -1.69 -7.96 -14.38
C SER A 388 -1.23 -6.81 -15.29
N PRO A 389 -0.68 -5.72 -14.74
CA PRO A 389 -0.31 -5.53 -13.33
C PRO A 389 -1.51 -5.35 -12.40
N ALA A 390 -1.37 -5.73 -11.13
CA ALA A 390 -2.38 -5.47 -10.13
C ALA A 390 -1.82 -4.79 -8.89
N HIS A 391 -2.54 -3.77 -8.45
CA HIS A 391 -2.14 -2.90 -7.37
C HIS A 391 -2.97 -3.24 -6.13
N PRO A 392 -2.38 -3.85 -5.08
CA PRO A 392 -3.12 -4.16 -3.86
C PRO A 392 -3.63 -2.89 -3.20
N TYR A 393 -4.92 -2.87 -2.86
CA TYR A 393 -5.51 -1.82 -2.05
C TYR A 393 -5.60 -2.28 -0.59
N ILE A 394 -4.76 -1.68 0.24
CA ILE A 394 -4.74 -1.90 1.69
C ILE A 394 -5.60 -0.84 2.38
N MET A 395 -6.55 -1.28 3.22
CA MET A 395 -7.32 -0.35 4.03
C MET A 395 -6.41 0.38 5.02
N ALA A 396 -6.42 1.70 4.96
CA ALA A 396 -5.72 2.53 5.93
C ALA A 396 -6.52 2.66 7.24
N TRP A 397 -5.79 2.95 8.31
CA TRP A 397 -6.39 3.32 9.59
C TRP A 397 -7.19 4.62 9.43
N PRO A 398 -8.48 4.66 9.82
CA PRO A 398 -9.26 5.88 9.73
C PRO A 398 -8.63 7.00 10.58
N PRO A 399 -8.63 8.26 10.11
CA PRO A 399 -8.09 9.38 10.87
C PRO A 399 -8.71 9.53 12.27
N SER A 400 -9.97 9.11 12.45
CA SER A 400 -10.66 9.08 13.75
C SER A 400 -9.99 8.18 14.78
N LEU A 401 -9.26 7.14 14.36
CA LEU A 401 -8.52 6.23 15.23
C LEU A 401 -7.05 6.63 15.43
N VAL A 402 -6.51 7.55 14.63
CA VAL A 402 -5.07 7.88 14.62
C VAL A 402 -4.79 9.31 15.09
N CYS A 403 -5.69 10.25 14.82
CA CYS A 403 -5.53 11.65 15.21
C CYS A 403 -5.73 11.83 16.72
N ASN A 404 -4.64 12.10 17.45
CA ASN A 404 -4.69 12.38 18.89
C ASN A 404 -5.35 13.74 19.22
N LYS A 405 -5.51 14.63 18.23
CA LYS A 405 -6.14 15.95 18.43
C LYS A 405 -7.66 15.84 18.32
N VAL A 406 -8.34 16.06 19.45
CA VAL A 406 -9.77 16.36 19.46
C VAL A 406 -9.96 17.73 18.83
N SER A 407 -10.31 17.78 17.55
CA SER A 407 -10.98 18.97 17.02
C SER A 407 -12.39 18.94 17.58
N LEU A 408 -12.58 19.53 18.76
CA LEU A 408 -13.88 20.06 19.14
C LEU A 408 -14.09 21.27 18.24
N SER A 409 -14.84 21.10 17.16
CA SER A 409 -15.48 22.19 16.43
C SER A 409 -16.92 21.80 16.23
#